data_AF-A0A8T1P4J4-F1
#
_entry.id   AF-A0A8T1P4J4-F1
#
_cell.length_a   1.000
_cell.length_b   1.000
_cell.length_c   1.000
_cell.angle_alpha   90.00
_cell.angle_beta   90.00
_cell.angle_gamma   90.00
#
_symmetry.space_group_name_H-M   'P 1'
#
loop_
_entity.id
_entity.type
_entity.pdbx_description
1 polymer ?
#
loop_
_entity_poly.entity_id
_entity_poly.type
_entity_poly.pdbx_seq_one_letter_code
_entity_poly.pdbx_strand_id
1 'polypeptide(L)'
;MTSDSTIFSQKSTLSPNPIIYTVDGSHLSVSQIGSIFSPTLSVDNTYLIPNLSLNLFSAGQLCKLGLKLTFFNASVDVQDPQTSQLIGIGRKIGHLFKLASL
;
A
#
# COMPACT_ATOMS: atom_id res chain seq x y z
N MET A 1 2.73 2.35 0.99
CA MET A 1 4.15 2.73 0.86
C MET A 1 4.45 2.88 -0.63
N THR A 2 5.14 3.93 -1.02
CA THR A 2 5.49 4.20 -2.42
C THR A 2 6.81 4.96 -2.52
N SER A 3 7.49 4.88 -3.66
CA SER A 3 8.59 5.79 -4.03
C SER A 3 8.10 7.00 -4.82
N ASP A 4 6.86 6.97 -5.30
CA ASP A 4 6.28 8.06 -6.08
C ASP A 4 5.77 9.17 -5.14
N SER A 5 6.47 10.30 -5.15
CA SER A 5 6.11 11.45 -4.31
C SER A 5 4.95 12.28 -4.88
N THR A 6 4.57 12.06 -6.15
CA THR A 6 3.59 12.88 -6.89
C THR A 6 2.14 12.48 -6.60
N ILE A 7 1.91 11.25 -6.14
CA ILE A 7 0.57 10.73 -5.85
C ILE A 7 0.00 11.16 -4.49
N PHE A 8 0.78 11.89 -3.69
CA PHE A 8 0.35 12.39 -2.40
C PHE A 8 -0.40 13.72 -2.54
N SER A 9 -1.57 13.83 -1.91
CA SER A 9 -2.27 15.11 -1.81
C SER A 9 -1.70 15.99 -0.69
N GLN A 10 -1.23 15.37 0.39
CA GLN A 10 -0.63 16.02 1.54
C GLN A 10 0.53 15.17 2.07
N LYS A 11 1.59 15.83 2.51
CA LYS A 11 2.79 15.20 3.06
C LYS A 11 3.30 15.96 4.28
N SER A 12 3.83 15.22 5.25
CA SER A 12 4.55 15.75 6.41
C SER A 12 5.81 14.93 6.67
N THR A 13 6.77 15.54 7.35
CA THR A 13 7.95 14.83 7.87
C THR A 13 7.61 14.15 9.18
N LEU A 14 8.24 13.01 9.45
CA LEU A 14 8.19 12.36 10.76
C LEU A 14 9.45 12.73 11.55
N SER A 15 9.35 12.74 12.89
CA SER A 15 10.52 12.92 13.75
C SER A 15 10.36 12.05 15.00
N PRO A 16 11.18 11.00 15.17
CA PRO A 16 12.19 10.52 14.21
C PRO A 16 11.55 9.90 12.95
N ASN A 17 12.30 9.86 11.85
CA ASN A 17 11.89 9.11 10.66
C ASN A 17 11.92 7.60 10.95
N PRO A 18 10.82 6.86 10.66
CA PRO A 18 10.83 5.42 10.79
C PRO A 18 11.83 4.77 9.84
N ILE A 19 12.41 3.65 10.30
CA ILE A 19 13.27 2.78 9.50
C ILE A 19 12.53 1.45 9.35
N ILE A 20 12.41 0.97 8.12
CA ILE A 20 11.83 -0.34 7.83
C ILE A 20 12.97 -1.31 7.58
N TYR A 21 13.05 -2.36 8.40
CA TYR A 21 13.99 -3.45 8.17
C TYR A 21 13.36 -4.49 7.25
N THR A 22 14.09 -4.91 6.23
CA THR A 22 13.67 -5.97 5.34
C THR A 22 14.23 -7.31 5.82
N VAL A 23 13.75 -8.41 5.23
CA VAL A 23 14.10 -9.78 5.66
C VAL A 23 15.58 -10.11 5.46
N ASP A 24 16.27 -9.44 4.53
CA ASP A 24 17.71 -9.65 4.29
C ASP A 24 18.60 -8.83 5.26
N GLY A 25 18.01 -8.11 6.21
CA GLY A 25 18.70 -7.26 7.18
C GLY A 25 19.05 -5.86 6.66
N SER A 26 18.79 -5.56 5.38
CA SER A 26 18.87 -4.20 4.86
C SER A 26 17.73 -3.33 5.39
N HIS A 27 17.84 -2.02 5.18
CA HIS A 27 16.84 -1.07 5.66
C HIS A 27 16.38 -0.09 4.58
N LEU A 28 15.13 0.34 4.71
CA LEU A 28 14.50 1.36 3.89
C LEU A 28 14.14 2.54 4.77
N SER A 29 14.70 3.71 4.45
CA SER A 29 14.42 4.96 5.16
C SER A 29 13.11 5.58 4.66
N VAL A 30 12.22 5.90 5.60
CA VAL A 30 11.02 6.69 5.31
C VAL A 30 11.42 8.17 5.26
N SER A 31 11.10 8.86 4.16
CA SER A 31 11.38 10.30 4.04
C SER A 31 10.21 11.16 4.53
N GLN A 32 8.98 10.76 4.20
CA GLN A 32 7.75 11.48 4.51
C GLN A 32 6.60 10.51 4.76
N ILE A 33 5.57 10.99 5.44
CA ILE A 33 4.27 10.34 5.54
C ILE A 33 3.21 11.24 4.91
N GLY A 34 2.15 10.65 4.37
CA GLY A 34 1.05 11.43 3.84
C GLY A 34 -0.15 10.60 3.46
N SER A 35 -1.08 11.26 2.79
CA SER A 35 -2.32 10.65 2.30
C SER A 35 -2.34 10.63 0.77
N ILE A 36 -2.86 9.54 0.22
CA ILE A 36 -3.05 9.33 -1.22
C ILE A 36 -4.55 9.25 -1.47
N PHE A 37 -5.02 9.97 -2.50
CA PHE A 37 -6.41 9.97 -2.90
C PHE A 37 -6.54 9.59 -4.37
N SER A 38 -7.37 8.61 -4.66
CA SER A 38 -7.92 8.31 -5.98
C SER A 38 -9.45 8.38 -5.92
N PRO A 39 -10.15 8.38 -7.07
CA PRO A 39 -11.62 8.34 -7.09
C PRO A 39 -12.22 7.13 -6.37
N THR A 40 -11.46 6.03 -6.28
CA THR A 40 -11.90 4.74 -5.73
C THR A 40 -11.34 4.46 -4.33
N LEU A 41 -10.27 5.16 -3.91
CA LEU A 41 -9.55 4.84 -2.70
C LEU A 41 -8.88 6.06 -2.05
N SER A 42 -9.14 6.27 -0.76
CA SER A 42 -8.39 7.20 0.09
C SER A 42 -7.56 6.41 1.09
N VAL A 43 -6.24 6.58 1.08
CA VAL A 43 -5.34 5.89 2.02
C VAL A 43 -4.46 6.88 2.76
N ASP A 44 -4.73 6.98 4.06
CA ASP A 44 -3.92 7.74 5.00
C ASP A 44 -2.71 6.95 5.49
N ASN A 45 -1.77 7.67 6.10
CA ASN A 45 -0.56 7.11 6.72
C ASN A 45 0.30 6.31 5.74
N THR A 46 0.41 6.80 4.50
CA THR A 46 1.28 6.19 3.49
C THR A 46 2.70 6.73 3.63
N TYR A 47 3.68 5.83 3.74
CA TYR A 47 5.09 6.20 3.73
C TYR A 47 5.63 6.43 2.32
N LEU A 48 6.36 7.53 2.15
CA LEU A 48 7.25 7.77 1.02
C LEU A 48 8.62 7.18 1.32
N ILE A 49 9.07 6.25 0.46
CA ILE A 49 10.32 5.52 0.57
C ILE A 49 11.03 5.62 -0.78
N PRO A 50 12.01 6.54 -0.95
CA PRO A 50 12.62 6.82 -2.25
C PRO A 50 13.21 5.60 -2.97
N ASN A 51 13.79 4.67 -2.21
CA ASN A 51 14.46 3.48 -2.75
C ASN A 51 13.53 2.26 -2.89
N LEU A 52 12.21 2.45 -2.83
CA LEU A 52 11.24 1.36 -2.96
C LEU A 52 10.97 1.06 -4.45
N SER A 53 11.25 -0.16 -4.87
CA SER A 53 11.10 -0.60 -6.27
C SER A 53 9.64 -0.91 -6.67
N LEU A 54 8.76 -1.15 -5.69
CA LEU A 54 7.36 -1.52 -5.91
C LEU A 54 6.48 -0.89 -4.82
N ASN A 55 5.31 -0.36 -5.19
CA ASN A 55 4.34 0.13 -4.22
C ASN A 55 3.77 -1.03 -3.38
N LEU A 56 3.64 -0.79 -2.07
CA LEU A 56 3.11 -1.77 -1.12
C LEU A 56 1.91 -1.20 -0.39
N PHE A 57 0.82 -1.97 -0.33
CA PHE A 57 -0.32 -1.70 0.56
C PHE A 57 -0.28 -2.66 1.75
N SER A 58 -0.49 -2.13 2.95
CA SER A 58 -0.72 -2.98 4.11
C SER A 58 -2.13 -3.56 4.04
N ALA A 59 -2.26 -4.89 4.23
CA ALA A 59 -3.56 -5.53 4.35
C ALA A 59 -4.42 -4.88 5.44
N GLY A 60 -3.82 -4.49 6.56
CA GLY A 60 -4.51 -3.80 7.65
C GLY A 60 -5.03 -2.40 7.26
N GLN A 61 -4.39 -1.69 6.34
CA GLN A 61 -4.91 -0.42 5.83
C GLN A 61 -6.15 -0.65 4.96
N LEU A 62 -6.12 -1.66 4.08
CA LEU A 62 -7.29 -2.02 3.26
C LEU A 62 -8.47 -2.48 4.12
N CYS A 63 -8.21 -3.29 5.16
CA CYS A 63 -9.26 -3.70 6.10
C CYS A 63 -9.86 -2.53 6.88
N LYS A 64 -9.06 -1.51 7.26
CA LYS A 64 -9.56 -0.30 7.93
C LYS A 64 -10.49 0.53 7.05
N LEU A 65 -10.35 0.43 5.72
CA LEU A 65 -11.25 1.05 4.75
C LEU A 65 -12.53 0.23 4.53
N GLY A 66 -12.71 -0.87 5.28
CA GLY A 66 -13.86 -1.75 5.15
C GLY A 66 -13.78 -2.70 3.96
N LEU A 67 -12.64 -2.77 3.25
CA LEU A 67 -12.49 -3.66 2.11
C LEU A 67 -12.23 -5.09 2.54
N LYS A 68 -12.85 -6.04 1.84
CA LYS A 68 -12.66 -7.47 2.02
C LYS A 68 -11.49 -7.94 1.17
N LEU A 69 -10.54 -8.63 1.80
CA LEU A 69 -9.42 -9.29 1.14
C LEU A 69 -9.68 -10.80 1.09
N THR A 70 -9.71 -11.38 -0.11
CA THR A 70 -9.84 -12.83 -0.30
C THR A 70 -8.56 -13.37 -0.93
N PHE A 71 -7.81 -14.17 -0.18
CA PHE A 71 -6.53 -14.72 -0.65
C PHE A 71 -6.72 -16.07 -1.34
N PHE A 72 -6.16 -16.17 -2.54
CA PHE A 72 -5.98 -17.40 -3.30
C PHE A 72 -4.50 -17.72 -3.42
N ASN A 73 -4.17 -18.91 -3.92
CA ASN A 73 -2.76 -19.33 -4.06
C ASN A 73 -1.95 -18.36 -4.95
N ALA A 74 -2.57 -17.81 -6.00
CA ALA A 74 -1.91 -16.97 -7.00
C ALA A 74 -2.39 -15.51 -7.04
N SER A 75 -3.41 -15.15 -6.25
CA SER A 75 -3.98 -13.80 -6.27
C SER A 75 -4.60 -13.41 -4.93
N VAL A 76 -4.89 -12.13 -4.77
CA VAL A 76 -5.76 -11.58 -3.74
C VAL A 76 -6.80 -10.69 -4.41
N ASP A 77 -8.06 -10.92 -4.09
CA ASP A 77 -9.14 -10.03 -4.51
C ASP A 77 -9.40 -9.00 -3.42
N VAL A 78 -9.53 -7.74 -3.82
CA VAL A 78 -9.92 -6.61 -2.97
C VAL A 78 -11.33 -6.19 -3.37
N GLN A 79 -12.30 -6.40 -2.50
CA GLN A 79 -13.71 -6.16 -2.79
C GLN A 79 -14.32 -5.18 -1.77
N ASP A 80 -15.23 -4.33 -2.24
CA ASP A 80 -16.15 -3.61 -1.36
C ASP A 80 -17.28 -4.57 -0.94
N PRO A 81 -17.39 -4.94 0.34
CA PRO A 81 -18.40 -5.88 0.80
C PRO A 81 -19.82 -5.32 0.76
N GLN A 82 -20.01 -4.00 0.70
CA GLN A 82 -21.35 -3.39 0.66
C GLN A 82 -21.97 -3.50 -0.72
N THR A 83 -21.17 -3.22 -1.77
CA THR A 83 -21.62 -3.24 -3.17
C THR A 83 -21.31 -4.56 -3.88
N SER A 84 -20.50 -5.42 -3.26
CA SER A 84 -19.87 -6.60 -3.90
C SER A 84 -18.99 -6.24 -5.11
N GLN A 85 -18.59 -4.98 -5.24
CA GLN A 85 -17.73 -4.53 -6.32
C GLN A 85 -16.29 -5.02 -6.10
N LEU A 86 -15.68 -5.55 -7.16
CA LEU A 86 -14.25 -5.83 -7.18
C LEU A 86 -13.47 -4.53 -7.43
N ILE A 87 -12.73 -4.08 -6.41
CA ILE A 87 -11.92 -2.85 -6.44
C ILE A 87 -10.56 -3.13 -7.09
N GLY A 88 -9.98 -4.30 -6.85
CA GLY A 88 -8.70 -4.65 -7.44
C GLY A 88 -8.33 -6.12 -7.28
N ILE A 89 -7.35 -6.54 -8.09
CA ILE A 89 -6.74 -7.87 -8.01
C ILE A 89 -5.24 -7.68 -7.80
N GLY A 90 -4.72 -8.27 -6.73
CA GLY A 90 -3.30 -8.43 -6.51
C GLY A 90 -2.83 -9.76 -7.10
N ARG A 91 -1.91 -9.75 -8.07
CA ARG A 91 -1.29 -10.98 -8.59
C ARG A 91 -0.06 -11.33 -7.77
N LYS A 92 0.11 -12.61 -7.44
CA LYS A 92 1.29 -13.08 -6.72
C LYS A 92 2.53 -13.02 -7.61
N ILE A 93 3.56 -12.34 -7.15
CA ILE A 93 4.90 -12.31 -7.74
C ILE A 93 5.89 -12.63 -6.61
N GLY A 94 6.55 -13.79 -6.72
CA GLY A 94 7.30 -14.36 -5.61
C GLY A 94 6.39 -14.61 -4.40
N HIS A 95 6.67 -13.93 -3.29
CA HIS A 95 5.89 -14.02 -2.05
C HIS A 95 5.00 -12.79 -1.79
N LEU A 96 4.91 -11.86 -2.74
CA LEU A 96 4.14 -10.62 -2.61
C LEU A 96 2.96 -10.61 -3.58
N PHE A 97 1.91 -9.87 -3.23
CA PHE A 97 0.80 -9.60 -4.14
C PHE A 97 0.94 -8.20 -4.72
N LYS A 98 1.29 -8.14 -6.00
CA LYS A 98 1.36 -6.87 -6.74
C LYS A 98 -0.05 -6.50 -7.16
N LEU A 99 -0.52 -5.34 -6.70
CA LEU A 99 -1.80 -4.77 -7.11
C LEU A 99 -1.73 -4.37 -8.59
N ALA A 100 -2.58 -4.97 -9.42
CA ALA A 100 -2.57 -4.73 -10.87
C ALA A 100 -3.42 -3.52 -11.27
N SER A 101 -4.45 -3.18 -10.49
CA SER A 101 -5.35 -2.04 -10.72
C SER A 101 -5.96 -1.54 -9.40
N LEU A 102 -6.24 -0.24 -9.35
CA LEU A 102 -6.97 0.51 -8.31
C LEU A 102 -7.98 1.43 -8.97
#